data_AF-A0A1V6EQP3-F1
#
_entry.id   AF-A0A1V6EQP3-F1
#
_cell.length_a   1.000
_cell.length_b   1.000
_cell.length_c   1.000
_cell.angle_alpha   90.00
_cell.angle_beta   90.00
_cell.angle_gamma   90.00
#
_symmetry.space_group_name_H-M   'P 1'
#
loop_
_entity.id
_entity.type
_entity.pdbx_description
1 polymer ?
#
loop_
_entity_poly.entity_id
_entity_poly.type
_entity_poly.pdbx_seq_one_letter_code
_entity_poly.pdbx_strand_id
1 'polypeptide(L)'
;MIIRLCSIECDFSHPFEERTTPENRSFCDDLEAWAKVANRLWVWNYNTSFSSYLTPFPNLNVRGPNIRYMIANNVRGIFEQDVYNTPHGCFSPLSGYLGAKLLWNPNYDTELAINEFLTGVYAEAATPLRLYLDLFHEAVKDPETRMGIWIGPDVPFLTDDLMKRADALMDMAEAAVAHRPEVLERVRIARLSTDFTIMERIRALGSAAFDYDHSRFTVMPSVDFKQRAERFFETAERHGLLCIRESGGELANYKQTILAYMEPRQLTPREPFELPAKAAPGMAYRYYEGQFDVLPDFTTLAPTEEGTAQLMNLAPVQEKNASAYALVYEGYIRIPADGIYTFSTRSNDGSRLYIGDTLVVDNDGLHAETTATSFEALKQGYYPLRVAYFQAGQNAALTVQYAGPGVAYQEIPADCLFHDAP
;
A
#
# COMPACT_ATOMS: atom_id res chain seq x y z
N MET A 1 28.67 29.42 9.08
CA MET A 1 27.43 28.90 8.47
C MET A 1 27.54 27.39 8.38
N ILE A 2 26.46 26.64 8.63
CA ILE A 2 26.38 25.20 8.37
C ILE A 2 25.36 25.04 7.25
N ILE A 3 25.75 24.43 6.14
CA ILE A 3 24.82 24.07 5.07
C ILE A 3 24.21 22.74 5.45
N ARG A 4 22.88 22.66 5.42
CA ARG A 4 22.12 21.45 5.73
C ARG A 4 21.37 21.00 4.48
N LEU A 5 21.64 19.77 4.05
CA LEU A 5 20.89 19.10 2.99
C LEU A 5 19.85 18.17 3.62
N CYS A 6 18.85 17.82 2.83
CA CYS A 6 17.81 16.85 3.16
C CYS A 6 17.79 15.79 2.05
N SER A 7 17.63 14.52 2.39
CA SER A 7 17.50 13.42 1.43
C SER A 7 16.04 12.97 1.26
N ILE A 8 15.08 13.88 1.47
CA ILE A 8 13.66 13.54 1.59
C ILE A 8 13.09 12.90 0.31
N GLU A 9 13.61 13.29 -0.87
CA GLU A 9 13.22 12.73 -2.16
C GLU A 9 14.00 11.46 -2.54
N CYS A 10 15.05 11.11 -1.79
CA CYS A 10 15.96 10.03 -2.17
C CYS A 10 15.28 8.65 -2.16
N ASP A 11 15.91 7.73 -2.88
CA ASP A 11 15.63 6.33 -2.80
C ASP A 11 16.45 5.68 -1.66
N PHE A 12 15.78 4.94 -0.80
CA PHE A 12 16.35 4.32 0.40
C PHE A 12 16.54 2.80 0.28
N SER A 13 16.21 2.19 -0.86
CA SER A 13 16.54 0.78 -1.14
C SER A 13 17.92 0.60 -1.76
N HIS A 14 18.46 1.63 -2.43
CA HIS A 14 19.78 1.59 -3.08
C HIS A 14 20.78 2.58 -2.49
N PRO A 15 22.10 2.28 -2.51
CA PRO A 15 23.12 3.22 -2.07
C PRO A 15 23.13 4.52 -2.89
N PHE A 16 23.31 5.66 -2.22
CA PHE A 16 23.34 6.99 -2.86
C PHE A 16 24.44 7.10 -3.91
N GLU A 17 25.65 6.59 -3.58
CA GLU A 17 26.82 6.64 -4.45
C GLU A 17 26.61 5.92 -5.78
N GLU A 18 25.74 4.90 -5.82
CA GLU A 18 25.44 4.15 -7.04
C GLU A 18 24.59 4.94 -8.03
N ARG A 19 23.91 6.00 -7.58
CA ARG A 19 23.20 6.94 -8.46
C ARG A 19 22.20 6.24 -9.38
N THR A 20 21.59 5.15 -8.91
CA THR A 20 20.64 4.31 -9.64
C THR A 20 19.39 5.09 -10.04
N THR A 21 18.84 5.88 -9.12
CA THR A 21 17.63 6.67 -9.32
C THR A 21 17.93 8.14 -9.68
N PRO A 22 17.04 8.82 -10.43
CA PRO A 22 17.13 10.27 -10.67
C PRO A 22 17.26 11.08 -9.38
N GLU A 23 16.56 10.67 -8.33
CA GLU A 23 16.52 11.35 -7.04
C GLU A 23 17.85 11.22 -6.31
N ASN A 24 18.45 10.01 -6.29
CA ASN A 24 19.79 9.81 -5.74
C ASN A 24 20.86 10.55 -6.57
N ARG A 25 20.72 10.60 -7.90
CA ARG A 25 21.61 11.41 -8.76
C ARG A 25 21.57 12.89 -8.38
N SER A 26 20.37 13.46 -8.25
CA SER A 26 20.17 14.86 -7.90
C SER A 26 20.78 15.17 -6.53
N PHE A 27 20.51 14.33 -5.52
CA PHE A 27 21.06 14.53 -4.18
C PHE A 27 22.59 14.46 -4.17
N CYS A 28 23.18 13.49 -4.87
CA CYS A 28 24.62 13.34 -4.96
C CYS A 28 25.28 14.53 -5.68
N ASP A 29 24.67 15.05 -6.76
CA ASP A 29 25.15 16.24 -7.47
C ASP A 29 25.14 17.48 -6.56
N ASP A 30 24.05 17.70 -5.82
CA ASP A 30 23.94 18.79 -4.86
C ASP A 30 24.97 18.65 -3.73
N LEU A 31 25.10 17.46 -3.16
CA LEU A 31 26.03 17.19 -2.07
C LEU A 31 27.49 17.48 -2.50
N GLU A 32 27.90 16.98 -3.66
CA GLU A 32 29.24 17.21 -4.22
C GLU A 32 29.48 18.68 -4.59
N ALA A 33 28.48 19.36 -5.14
CA ALA A 33 28.55 20.79 -5.44
C ALA A 33 28.77 21.61 -4.17
N TRP A 34 28.02 21.33 -3.10
CA TRP A 34 28.21 21.97 -1.81
C TRP A 34 29.53 21.61 -1.13
N ALA A 35 30.00 20.36 -1.29
CA ALA A 35 31.27 19.91 -0.72
C ALA A 35 32.49 20.65 -1.31
N LYS A 36 32.40 21.16 -2.54
CA LYS A 36 33.45 21.99 -3.19
C LYS A 36 33.59 23.37 -2.55
N VAL A 37 32.52 23.90 -1.95
CA VAL A 37 32.49 25.27 -1.39
C VAL A 37 32.44 25.28 0.14
N ALA A 38 32.13 24.15 0.78
CA ALA A 38 32.05 24.02 2.22
C ALA A 38 32.67 22.70 2.73
N ASN A 39 33.42 22.81 3.82
CA ASN A 39 34.08 21.67 4.47
C ASN A 39 33.28 21.10 5.67
N ARG A 40 32.06 21.60 5.88
CA ARG A 40 31.19 21.20 6.99
C ARG A 40 29.72 21.22 6.60
N LEU A 41 29.28 20.11 6.02
CA LEU A 41 27.89 19.87 5.65
C LEU A 41 27.18 19.06 6.74
N TRP A 42 25.88 19.24 6.84
CA TRP A 42 24.99 18.42 7.66
C TRP A 42 23.92 17.81 6.78
N VAL A 43 23.52 16.57 7.05
CA VAL A 43 22.45 15.89 6.33
C VAL A 43 21.37 15.49 7.32
N TRP A 44 20.15 15.90 7.02
CA TRP A 44 18.94 15.33 7.59
C TRP A 44 18.52 14.17 6.70
N ASN A 45 18.61 12.95 7.23
CA ASN A 45 18.35 11.69 6.55
C ASN A 45 17.19 10.95 7.24
N TYR A 46 16.66 9.89 6.62
CA TYR A 46 15.39 9.27 7.03
C TYR A 46 15.47 7.74 7.08
N ASN A 47 14.77 7.13 8.04
CA ASN A 47 14.85 5.69 8.35
C ASN A 47 13.54 4.92 8.30
N THR A 48 12.42 5.61 8.08
CA THR A 48 11.07 5.02 8.12
C THR A 48 10.22 5.60 6.99
N SER A 49 9.10 4.93 6.71
CA SER A 49 7.99 5.57 6.02
C SER A 49 7.13 6.38 6.99
N PHE A 50 6.82 7.63 6.65
CA PHE A 50 5.98 8.52 7.45
C PHE A 50 4.49 8.39 7.14
N SER A 51 4.14 7.81 5.98
CA SER A 51 2.76 7.42 5.67
C SER A 51 2.32 6.17 6.42
N SER A 52 3.28 5.33 6.83
CA SER A 52 3.03 4.11 7.60
C SER A 52 4.29 3.59 8.30
N TYR A 53 4.39 3.79 9.62
CA TYR A 53 5.55 3.43 10.44
C TYR A 53 5.80 1.92 10.57
N LEU A 54 4.75 1.12 10.37
CA LEU A 54 4.83 -0.33 10.50
C LEU A 54 5.07 -1.03 9.16
N THR A 55 4.98 -0.33 8.03
CA THR A 55 5.30 -0.93 6.72
C THR A 55 6.77 -1.39 6.71
N PRO A 56 7.07 -2.64 6.28
CA PRO A 56 8.45 -3.09 6.08
C PRO A 56 9.26 -2.12 5.23
N PHE A 57 10.37 -1.63 5.78
CA PHE A 57 11.19 -0.57 5.18
C PHE A 57 12.65 -1.03 5.02
N PRO A 58 12.97 -1.86 4.01
CA PRO A 58 14.29 -2.50 3.84
C PRO A 58 15.41 -1.54 3.43
N ASN A 59 15.92 -0.77 4.39
CA ASN A 59 17.00 0.22 4.19
C ASN A 59 18.28 -0.05 5.01
N LEU A 60 18.35 -1.14 5.77
CA LEU A 60 19.48 -1.41 6.68
C LEU A 60 20.80 -1.58 5.90
N ASN A 61 20.78 -2.31 4.78
CA ASN A 61 21.97 -2.64 3.99
C ASN A 61 22.63 -1.40 3.36
N VAL A 62 21.85 -0.36 3.05
CA VAL A 62 22.39 0.88 2.43
C VAL A 62 22.99 1.85 3.45
N ARG A 63 22.75 1.65 4.75
CA ARG A 63 23.20 2.57 5.82
C ARG A 63 24.70 2.81 5.81
N GLY A 64 25.47 1.73 5.83
CA GLY A 64 26.94 1.80 5.85
C GLY A 64 27.50 2.55 4.64
N PRO A 65 27.17 2.12 3.40
CA PRO A 65 27.57 2.83 2.19
C PRO A 65 27.18 4.32 2.20
N ASN A 66 25.92 4.65 2.54
CA ASN A 66 25.42 6.02 2.51
C ASN A 66 26.15 6.92 3.52
N ILE A 67 26.38 6.45 4.75
CA ILE A 67 27.13 7.19 5.77
C ILE A 67 28.57 7.46 5.31
N ARG A 68 29.26 6.46 4.74
CA ARG A 68 30.64 6.63 4.24
C ARG A 68 30.70 7.61 3.08
N TYR A 69 29.77 7.50 2.13
CA TYR A 69 29.66 8.43 1.00
C TYR A 69 29.43 9.87 1.47
N MET A 70 28.52 10.08 2.42
CA MET A 70 28.28 11.40 3.02
C MET A 70 29.55 11.96 3.68
N ILE A 71 30.27 11.15 4.48
CA ILE A 71 31.50 11.59 5.15
C ILE A 71 32.60 11.98 4.16
N ALA A 72 32.75 11.21 3.08
CA ALA A 72 33.69 11.49 1.99
C ALA A 72 33.41 12.85 1.33
N ASN A 73 32.14 13.28 1.32
CA ASN A 73 31.67 14.56 0.77
C ASN A 73 31.47 15.65 1.84
N ASN A 74 32.41 15.76 2.80
CA ASN A 74 32.43 16.82 3.80
C ASN A 74 31.23 16.90 4.76
N VAL A 75 30.40 15.85 4.85
CA VAL A 75 29.35 15.76 5.88
C VAL A 75 29.99 15.47 7.25
N ARG A 76 29.62 16.26 8.25
CA ARG A 76 30.12 16.19 9.64
C ARG A 76 29.01 16.03 10.67
N GLY A 77 27.75 16.12 10.26
CA GLY A 77 26.59 15.82 11.08
C GLY A 77 25.57 15.07 10.23
N ILE A 78 25.15 13.90 10.71
CA ILE A 78 24.08 13.11 10.09
C ILE A 78 23.02 12.95 11.16
N PHE A 79 21.81 13.41 10.87
CA PHE A 79 20.62 13.15 11.68
C PHE A 79 19.77 12.11 10.96
N GLU A 80 19.59 10.96 11.58
CA GLU A 80 18.75 9.87 11.06
C GLU A 80 17.36 9.99 11.68
N GLN A 81 16.40 10.58 10.97
CA GLN A 81 15.03 10.70 11.44
C GLN A 81 14.32 9.37 11.30
N ASP A 82 13.85 8.85 12.43
CA ASP A 82 13.00 7.68 12.53
C ASP A 82 11.64 8.08 13.15
N VAL A 83 10.84 7.11 13.53
CA VAL A 83 9.56 7.32 14.21
C VAL A 83 9.77 8.16 15.48
N TYR A 84 9.11 9.32 15.55
CA TYR A 84 9.35 10.32 16.63
C TYR A 84 8.16 10.55 17.55
N ASN A 85 6.94 10.25 17.11
CA ASN A 85 5.69 10.56 17.83
C ASN A 85 5.05 9.33 18.50
N THR A 86 5.65 8.15 18.37
CA THR A 86 5.17 6.90 18.95
C THR A 86 6.34 5.95 19.24
N PRO A 87 6.25 5.11 20.29
CA PRO A 87 7.11 3.95 20.42
C PRO A 87 6.90 2.99 19.25
N HIS A 88 8.00 2.38 18.79
CA HIS A 88 8.04 1.33 17.77
C HIS A 88 7.70 1.77 16.34
N GLY A 89 8.17 0.95 15.42
CA GLY A 89 8.06 1.02 13.98
C GLY A 89 8.70 -0.25 13.43
N CYS A 90 8.86 -0.38 12.11
CA CYS A 90 9.53 -1.54 11.53
C CYS A 90 10.98 -1.67 12.03
N PHE A 91 11.23 -2.59 12.96
CA PHE A 91 12.55 -2.85 13.55
C PHE A 91 13.27 -1.60 14.10
N SER A 92 12.55 -0.61 14.63
CA SER A 92 13.16 0.64 15.13
C SER A 92 14.28 0.44 16.16
N PRO A 93 14.24 -0.54 17.10
CA PRO A 93 15.38 -0.81 17.97
C PRO A 93 16.66 -1.22 17.23
N LEU A 94 16.54 -2.02 16.16
CA LEU A 94 17.67 -2.40 15.30
C LEU A 94 18.14 -1.20 14.47
N SER A 95 17.22 -0.42 13.90
CA SER A 95 17.53 0.84 13.19
C SER A 95 18.37 1.78 14.05
N GLY A 96 17.93 2.04 15.28
CA GLY A 96 18.64 2.90 16.24
C GLY A 96 20.01 2.35 16.64
N TYR A 97 20.12 1.04 16.90
CA TYR A 97 21.41 0.40 17.20
C TYR A 97 22.39 0.50 16.02
N LEU A 98 21.93 0.18 14.82
CA LEU A 98 22.74 0.20 13.61
C LEU A 98 23.22 1.62 13.29
N GLY A 99 22.31 2.60 13.38
CA GLY A 99 22.64 4.01 13.22
C GLY A 99 23.69 4.47 14.22
N ALA A 100 23.52 4.18 15.51
CA ALA A 100 24.50 4.54 16.54
C ALA A 100 25.87 3.90 16.29
N LYS A 101 25.92 2.62 15.91
CA LYS A 101 27.16 1.89 15.59
C LYS A 101 27.90 2.50 14.41
N LEU A 102 27.20 2.75 13.31
CA LEU A 102 27.81 3.26 12.08
C LEU A 102 28.19 4.74 12.18
N LEU A 103 27.45 5.56 12.92
CA LEU A 103 27.84 6.94 13.19
C LEU A 103 29.07 7.03 14.11
N TRP A 104 29.25 6.07 15.02
CA TRP A 104 30.45 5.96 15.85
C TRP A 104 31.66 5.45 15.06
N ASN A 105 31.46 4.41 14.25
CA ASN A 105 32.49 3.85 13.38
C ASN A 105 31.92 3.56 11.96
N PRO A 106 32.12 4.47 10.99
CA PRO A 106 31.61 4.33 9.62
C PRO A 106 32.15 3.11 8.85
N ASN A 107 33.26 2.55 9.31
CA ASN A 107 33.90 1.36 8.72
C ASN A 107 33.50 0.07 9.44
N TYR A 108 32.59 0.12 10.42
CA TYR A 108 32.05 -1.09 11.02
C TYR A 108 31.24 -1.87 9.99
N ASP A 109 31.32 -3.20 10.07
CA ASP A 109 30.61 -4.09 9.16
C ASP A 109 29.10 -4.07 9.47
N THR A 110 28.30 -3.66 8.48
CA THR A 110 26.83 -3.53 8.61
C THR A 110 26.19 -4.87 8.94
N GLU A 111 26.61 -5.94 8.28
CA GLU A 111 26.04 -7.28 8.43
C GLU A 111 26.36 -7.87 9.80
N LEU A 112 27.60 -7.68 10.25
CA LEU A 112 28.02 -8.05 11.59
C LEU A 112 27.20 -7.31 12.64
N ALA A 113 27.01 -5.99 12.50
CA ALA A 113 26.20 -5.21 13.44
C ALA A 113 24.77 -5.74 13.53
N ILE A 114 24.13 -6.01 12.39
CA ILE A 114 22.78 -6.59 12.34
C ILE A 114 22.77 -7.93 13.08
N ASN A 115 23.69 -8.83 12.76
CA ASN A 115 23.74 -10.17 13.36
C ASN A 115 24.03 -10.15 14.87
N GLU A 116 24.91 -9.26 15.34
CA GLU A 116 25.18 -9.04 16.77
C GLU A 116 23.92 -8.60 17.50
N PHE A 117 23.18 -7.64 16.94
CA PHE A 117 21.93 -7.17 17.53
C PHE A 117 20.90 -8.29 17.56
N LEU A 118 20.70 -8.98 16.43
CA LEU A 118 19.71 -10.05 16.34
C LEU A 118 19.99 -11.16 17.36
N THR A 119 21.25 -11.60 17.46
CA THR A 119 21.68 -12.62 18.40
C THR A 119 21.50 -12.16 19.85
N GLY A 120 21.91 -10.93 20.18
CA GLY A 120 21.86 -10.41 21.54
C GLY A 120 20.45 -10.09 22.03
N VAL A 121 19.57 -9.63 21.14
CA VAL A 121 18.23 -9.15 21.49
C VAL A 121 17.17 -10.25 21.36
N TYR A 122 17.30 -11.13 20.35
CA TYR A 122 16.29 -12.12 19.98
C TYR A 122 16.74 -13.59 20.17
N ALA A 123 17.97 -13.86 20.60
CA ALA A 123 18.46 -15.21 20.90
C ALA A 123 18.19 -16.22 19.77
N GLU A 124 17.49 -17.33 20.02
CA GLU A 124 17.21 -18.37 19.03
C GLU A 124 16.31 -17.88 17.87
N ALA A 125 15.59 -16.77 18.06
CA ALA A 125 14.83 -16.12 16.99
C ALA A 125 15.70 -15.28 16.04
N ALA A 126 17.01 -15.11 16.31
CA ALA A 126 17.90 -14.34 15.46
C ALA A 126 17.95 -14.86 14.02
N THR A 127 18.00 -16.18 13.81
CA THR A 127 18.04 -16.79 12.47
C THR A 127 16.78 -16.52 11.65
N PRO A 128 15.55 -16.83 12.12
CA PRO A 128 14.35 -16.53 11.35
C PRO A 128 14.17 -15.02 11.11
N LEU A 129 14.51 -14.16 12.07
CA LEU A 129 14.45 -12.71 11.89
C LEU A 129 15.51 -12.21 10.89
N ARG A 130 16.68 -12.84 10.84
CA ARG A 130 17.69 -12.53 9.82
C ARG A 130 17.18 -12.85 8.42
N LEU A 131 16.62 -14.05 8.23
CA LEU A 131 16.00 -14.45 6.97
C LEU A 131 14.82 -13.55 6.59
N TYR A 132 14.07 -13.06 7.59
CA TYR A 132 13.00 -12.08 7.38
C TYR A 132 13.58 -10.79 6.80
N LEU A 133 14.62 -10.22 7.39
CA LEU A 133 15.23 -8.98 6.88
C LEU A 133 15.82 -9.18 5.48
N ASP A 134 16.52 -10.30 5.23
CA ASP A 134 17.08 -10.62 3.91
C ASP A 134 15.98 -10.75 2.84
N LEU A 135 14.81 -11.31 3.20
CA LEU A 135 13.66 -11.43 2.30
C LEU A 135 13.17 -10.07 1.77
N PHE A 136 13.03 -9.07 2.65
CA PHE A 136 12.61 -7.73 2.21
C PHE A 136 13.72 -6.99 1.47
N HIS A 137 14.98 -7.17 1.88
CA HIS A 137 16.10 -6.56 1.17
C HIS A 137 16.29 -7.09 -0.25
N GLU A 138 16.08 -8.38 -0.49
CA GLU A 138 16.12 -8.93 -1.84
C GLU A 138 14.96 -8.41 -2.71
N ALA A 139 13.79 -8.14 -2.12
CA ALA A 139 12.62 -7.66 -2.85
C ALA A 139 12.76 -6.24 -3.40
N VAL A 140 13.70 -5.44 -2.88
CA VAL A 140 13.93 -4.05 -3.31
C VAL A 140 15.27 -3.84 -4.00
N LYS A 141 15.99 -4.92 -4.31
CA LYS A 141 17.34 -4.88 -4.88
C LYS A 141 17.36 -4.55 -6.37
N ASP A 142 16.23 -4.72 -7.05
CA ASP A 142 16.07 -4.29 -8.43
C ASP A 142 16.12 -2.74 -8.48
N PRO A 143 17.03 -2.13 -9.25
CA PRO A 143 17.12 -0.67 -9.41
C PRO A 143 15.82 0.01 -9.88
N GLU A 144 14.91 -0.74 -10.50
CA GLU A 144 13.59 -0.22 -10.89
C GLU A 144 12.62 -0.13 -9.69
N THR A 145 12.90 -0.83 -8.59
CA THR A 145 12.12 -0.77 -7.35
C THR A 145 12.59 0.37 -6.46
N ARG A 146 11.85 1.49 -6.48
CA ARG A 146 12.17 2.68 -5.70
C ARG A 146 11.42 2.70 -4.38
N MET A 147 12.10 3.09 -3.31
CA MET A 147 11.53 3.22 -1.97
C MET A 147 11.84 4.60 -1.37
N GLY A 148 10.88 5.53 -1.48
CA GLY A 148 10.90 6.80 -0.77
C GLY A 148 10.30 6.69 0.64
N ILE A 149 10.27 7.81 1.38
CA ILE A 149 9.82 7.85 2.79
C ILE A 149 8.30 7.92 2.98
N TRP A 150 7.52 7.69 1.92
CA TRP A 150 6.06 7.78 1.93
C TRP A 150 5.39 6.48 1.43
N ILE A 151 6.05 5.33 1.59
CA ILE A 151 5.49 4.03 1.17
C ILE A 151 4.43 3.46 2.12
N GLY A 152 3.38 2.87 1.55
CA GLY A 152 2.34 2.14 2.26
C GLY A 152 2.48 0.61 2.17
N PRO A 153 1.57 -0.14 2.80
CA PRO A 153 1.52 -1.60 2.75
C PRO A 153 1.12 -2.18 1.38
N ASP A 154 0.71 -1.31 0.46
CA ASP A 154 0.21 -1.56 -0.89
C ASP A 154 1.31 -1.47 -1.97
N VAL A 155 2.54 -1.11 -1.62
CA VAL A 155 3.62 -0.99 -2.60
C VAL A 155 3.90 -2.29 -3.35
N PRO A 156 4.27 -2.24 -4.64
CA PRO A 156 4.31 -3.43 -5.51
C PRO A 156 5.25 -4.54 -5.05
N PHE A 157 6.37 -4.21 -4.40
CA PHE A 157 7.34 -5.20 -3.96
C PHE A 157 6.85 -6.04 -2.75
N LEU A 158 5.83 -5.57 -2.02
CA LEU A 158 5.20 -6.31 -0.91
C LEU A 158 4.17 -7.30 -1.45
N THR A 159 4.60 -8.30 -2.22
CA THR A 159 3.69 -9.28 -2.81
C THR A 159 3.05 -10.21 -1.76
N ASP A 160 1.92 -10.84 -2.10
CA ASP A 160 1.26 -11.79 -1.19
C ASP A 160 2.13 -13.01 -0.86
N ASP A 161 2.91 -13.52 -1.83
CA ASP A 161 3.87 -14.59 -1.60
C ASP A 161 4.97 -14.16 -0.63
N LEU A 162 5.51 -12.96 -0.82
CA LEU A 162 6.52 -12.40 0.07
C LEU A 162 5.97 -12.26 1.49
N MET A 163 4.78 -11.69 1.65
CA MET A 163 4.16 -11.51 2.96
C MET A 163 3.81 -12.83 3.63
N LYS A 164 3.38 -13.85 2.86
CA LYS A 164 3.15 -15.21 3.38
C LYS A 164 4.44 -15.84 3.91
N ARG A 165 5.55 -15.68 3.19
CA ARG A 165 6.87 -16.17 3.64
C ARG A 165 7.36 -15.41 4.87
N ALA A 166 7.15 -14.10 4.92
CA ALA A 166 7.48 -13.25 6.06
C ALA A 166 6.70 -13.65 7.33
N ASP A 167 5.40 -13.93 7.20
CA ASP A 167 4.56 -14.38 8.31
C ASP A 167 5.01 -15.74 8.86
N ALA A 168 5.36 -16.69 7.98
CA ALA A 168 5.91 -17.98 8.39
C ALA A 168 7.25 -17.85 9.13
N LEU A 169 8.10 -16.89 8.75
CA LEU A 169 9.35 -16.61 9.47
C LEU A 169 9.08 -16.01 10.86
N MET A 170 8.05 -15.18 11.01
CA MET A 170 7.62 -14.68 12.32
C MET A 170 7.07 -15.81 13.21
N ASP A 171 6.32 -16.76 12.65
CA ASP A 171 5.88 -17.96 13.38
C ASP A 171 7.07 -18.80 13.87
N MET A 172 8.07 -19.01 13.00
CA MET A 172 9.31 -19.70 13.39
C MET A 172 10.07 -18.95 14.48
N ALA A 173 10.12 -17.61 14.40
CA ALA A 173 10.76 -16.76 15.40
C ALA A 173 10.08 -16.89 16.76
N GLU A 174 8.75 -16.76 16.83
CA GLU A 174 8.01 -16.92 18.09
C GLU A 174 8.18 -18.33 18.68
N ALA A 175 8.08 -19.38 17.84
CA ALA A 175 8.24 -20.76 18.28
C ALA A 175 9.64 -21.04 18.87
N ALA A 176 10.70 -20.49 18.27
CA ALA A 176 12.08 -20.67 18.71
C ALA A 176 12.31 -20.15 20.14
N VAL A 177 11.59 -19.11 20.55
CA VAL A 177 11.76 -18.44 21.85
C VAL A 177 10.52 -18.53 22.73
N ALA A 178 9.57 -19.42 22.43
CA ALA A 178 8.33 -19.59 23.22
C ALA A 178 8.60 -19.88 24.72
N HIS A 179 9.74 -20.48 25.02
CA HIS A 179 10.21 -20.79 26.37
C HIS A 179 10.92 -19.61 27.07
N ARG A 180 11.08 -18.45 26.41
CA ARG A 180 11.73 -17.22 26.90
C ARG A 180 10.76 -16.04 26.82
N PRO A 181 9.93 -15.79 27.85
CA PRO A 181 8.87 -14.78 27.80
C PRO A 181 9.35 -13.38 27.39
N GLU A 182 10.48 -12.92 27.92
CA GLU A 182 11.01 -11.59 27.59
C GLU A 182 11.49 -11.47 26.14
N VAL A 183 12.04 -12.54 25.58
CA VAL A 183 12.51 -12.56 24.19
C VAL A 183 11.31 -12.70 23.24
N LEU A 184 10.34 -13.54 23.61
CA LEU A 184 9.08 -13.68 22.88
C LEU A 184 8.34 -12.35 22.73
N GLU A 185 8.28 -11.54 23.79
CA GLU A 185 7.66 -10.21 23.71
C GLU A 185 8.38 -9.30 22.71
N ARG A 186 9.72 -9.35 22.61
CA ARG A 186 10.45 -8.57 21.60
C ARG A 186 10.14 -9.06 20.19
N VAL A 187 10.04 -10.38 19.98
CA VAL A 187 9.65 -10.96 18.68
C VAL A 187 8.24 -10.50 18.30
N ARG A 188 7.30 -10.46 19.24
CA ARG A 188 5.94 -9.96 18.99
C ARG A 188 5.89 -8.49 18.62
N ILE A 189 6.73 -7.65 19.25
CA ILE A 189 6.89 -6.25 18.84
C ILE A 189 7.40 -6.17 17.39
N ALA A 190 8.41 -6.97 17.02
CA ALA A 190 8.92 -7.01 15.65
C ALA A 190 7.86 -7.50 14.65
N ARG A 191 6.98 -8.43 15.07
CA ARG A 191 5.87 -8.96 14.25
C ARG A 191 4.78 -7.93 13.94
N LEU A 192 4.66 -6.84 14.71
CA LEU A 192 3.66 -5.79 14.47
C LEU A 192 3.65 -5.31 13.01
N SER A 193 4.82 -5.17 12.39
CA SER A 193 4.96 -4.79 10.98
C SER A 193 4.33 -5.79 10.02
N THR A 194 4.58 -7.08 10.23
CA THR A 194 4.02 -8.15 9.40
C THR A 194 2.51 -8.24 9.54
N ASP A 195 2.01 -8.16 10.78
CA ASP A 195 0.57 -8.20 11.04
C ASP A 195 -0.16 -7.00 10.48
N PHE A 196 0.37 -5.79 10.71
CA PHE A 196 -0.17 -4.56 10.16
C PHE A 196 -0.24 -4.60 8.64
N THR A 197 0.85 -4.95 7.96
CA THR A 197 0.89 -4.98 6.49
C THR A 197 -0.08 -6.02 5.93
N ILE A 198 -0.13 -7.23 6.51
CA ILE A 198 -1.09 -8.24 6.05
C ILE A 198 -2.53 -7.77 6.29
N MET A 199 -2.83 -7.19 7.46
CA MET A 199 -4.16 -6.65 7.76
C MET A 199 -4.58 -5.57 6.76
N GLU A 200 -3.70 -4.60 6.46
CA GLU A 200 -4.02 -3.52 5.52
C GLU A 200 -4.18 -4.04 4.09
N ARG A 201 -3.35 -4.98 3.65
CA ARG A 201 -3.49 -5.62 2.33
C ARG A 201 -4.80 -6.40 2.21
N ILE A 202 -5.16 -7.14 3.26
CA ILE A 202 -6.45 -7.83 3.36
C ILE A 202 -7.60 -6.83 3.29
N ARG A 203 -7.48 -5.68 3.97
CA ARG A 203 -8.48 -4.59 3.94
C ARG A 203 -8.66 -3.98 2.56
N ALA A 204 -7.56 -3.77 1.83
CA ALA A 204 -7.57 -3.18 0.49
C ALA A 204 -8.17 -4.14 -0.56
N LEU A 205 -7.86 -5.44 -0.49
CA LEU A 205 -8.32 -6.45 -1.44
C LEU A 205 -9.70 -7.02 -1.12
N GLY A 206 -10.20 -6.86 0.12
CA GLY A 206 -11.54 -7.19 0.60
C GLY A 206 -11.93 -8.67 0.61
N SER A 207 -11.40 -9.51 -0.27
CA SER A 207 -11.84 -10.90 -0.45
C SER A 207 -11.29 -11.88 0.60
N ALA A 208 -10.06 -11.68 1.09
CA ALA A 208 -9.45 -12.53 2.11
C ALA A 208 -9.85 -12.16 3.56
N ALA A 209 -10.46 -10.99 3.75
CA ALA A 209 -10.89 -10.50 5.06
C ALA A 209 -12.15 -11.21 5.55
N PHE A 210 -12.94 -11.77 4.64
CA PHE A 210 -14.30 -12.20 4.90
C PHE A 210 -14.61 -13.58 4.33
N ASP A 211 -15.37 -14.34 5.11
CA ASP A 211 -16.11 -15.51 4.65
C ASP A 211 -17.52 -15.07 4.23
N TYR A 212 -17.96 -15.53 3.07
CA TYR A 212 -19.24 -15.15 2.48
C TYR A 212 -20.24 -16.32 2.54
N ASP A 213 -21.34 -16.15 3.27
CA ASP A 213 -22.52 -17.01 3.14
C ASP A 213 -23.43 -16.41 2.07
N HIS A 214 -23.21 -16.80 0.81
CA HIS A 214 -24.00 -16.33 -0.32
C HIS A 214 -25.48 -16.70 -0.24
N SER A 215 -25.82 -17.78 0.46
CA SER A 215 -27.22 -18.24 0.58
C SER A 215 -28.02 -17.39 1.55
N ARG A 216 -27.35 -16.92 2.61
CA ARG A 216 -27.95 -16.06 3.63
C ARG A 216 -27.64 -14.58 3.42
N PHE A 217 -26.81 -14.25 2.44
CA PHE A 217 -26.29 -12.89 2.22
C PHE A 217 -25.61 -12.32 3.47
N THR A 218 -24.84 -13.15 4.17
CA THR A 218 -24.10 -12.76 5.37
C THR A 218 -22.60 -12.72 5.08
N VAL A 219 -21.93 -11.66 5.53
CA VAL A 219 -20.48 -11.48 5.48
C VAL A 219 -19.94 -11.64 6.89
N MET A 220 -18.99 -12.53 7.10
CA MET A 220 -18.32 -12.74 8.39
C MET A 220 -16.84 -12.46 8.25
N PRO A 221 -16.16 -11.84 9.23
CA PRO A 221 -14.70 -11.76 9.19
C PRO A 221 -14.10 -13.17 9.23
N SER A 222 -13.02 -13.39 8.48
CA SER A 222 -12.31 -14.66 8.55
C SER A 222 -11.70 -14.84 9.94
N VAL A 223 -11.65 -16.10 10.40
CA VAL A 223 -11.08 -16.45 11.70
C VAL A 223 -9.62 -15.97 11.80
N ASP A 224 -8.86 -16.13 10.73
CA ASP A 224 -7.45 -15.72 10.65
C ASP A 224 -7.29 -14.20 10.78
N PHE A 225 -8.15 -13.42 10.10
CA PHE A 225 -8.12 -11.96 10.22
C PHE A 225 -8.45 -11.51 11.65
N LYS A 226 -9.45 -12.13 12.27
CA LYS A 226 -9.83 -11.84 13.67
C LYS A 226 -8.68 -12.12 14.64
N GLN A 227 -8.08 -13.30 14.57
CA GLN A 227 -6.96 -13.67 15.44
C GLN A 227 -5.75 -12.75 15.24
N ARG A 228 -5.46 -12.37 13.99
CA ARG A 228 -4.39 -11.42 13.67
C ARG A 228 -4.66 -10.02 14.24
N ALA A 229 -5.88 -9.50 14.08
CA ALA A 229 -6.25 -8.21 14.64
C ALA A 229 -6.16 -8.22 16.18
N GLU A 230 -6.66 -9.28 16.82
CA GLU A 230 -6.60 -9.43 18.27
C GLU A 230 -5.14 -9.43 18.78
N ARG A 231 -4.26 -10.27 18.21
CA ARG A 231 -2.84 -10.31 18.64
C ARG A 231 -2.10 -9.01 18.36
N PHE A 232 -2.42 -8.35 17.24
CA PHE A 232 -1.83 -7.07 16.85
C PHE A 232 -2.16 -6.00 17.90
N PHE A 233 -3.44 -5.80 18.19
CA PHE A 233 -3.85 -4.76 19.14
C PHE A 233 -3.43 -5.09 20.57
N GLU A 234 -3.48 -6.36 20.98
CA GLU A 234 -2.98 -6.78 22.29
C GLU A 234 -1.51 -6.39 22.48
N THR A 235 -0.65 -6.67 21.48
CA THR A 235 0.78 -6.34 21.52
C THR A 235 1.00 -4.83 21.41
N ALA A 236 0.33 -4.17 20.47
CA ALA A 236 0.48 -2.74 20.21
C ALA A 236 0.11 -1.89 21.44
N GLU A 237 -1.03 -2.17 22.07
CA GLU A 237 -1.50 -1.44 23.24
C GLU A 237 -0.64 -1.73 24.48
N ARG A 238 -0.25 -3.00 24.69
CA ARG A 238 0.64 -3.40 25.79
C ARG A 238 1.97 -2.66 25.76
N HIS A 239 2.52 -2.45 24.57
CA HIS A 239 3.84 -1.85 24.36
C HIS A 239 3.78 -0.36 24.01
N GLY A 240 2.59 0.26 24.13
CA GLY A 240 2.41 1.70 24.06
C GLY A 240 2.53 2.30 22.67
N LEU A 241 2.25 1.54 21.61
CA LEU A 241 2.13 2.10 20.25
C LEU A 241 0.95 3.09 20.25
N LEU A 242 1.20 4.35 19.89
CA LEU A 242 0.22 5.44 19.89
C LEU A 242 -0.24 5.81 18.49
N CYS A 243 0.66 5.74 17.51
CA CYS A 243 0.42 6.14 16.14
C CYS A 243 0.92 5.07 15.16
N ILE A 244 0.31 4.97 13.98
CA ILE A 244 0.75 4.12 12.87
C ILE A 244 1.33 4.93 11.71
N ARG A 245 1.24 6.26 11.75
CA ARG A 245 1.79 7.20 10.75
C ARG A 245 2.01 8.59 11.36
N GLU A 246 2.64 9.48 10.61
CA GLU A 246 3.02 10.81 11.11
C GLU A 246 1.83 11.70 11.49
N SER A 247 0.80 11.71 10.66
CA SER A 247 -0.40 12.53 10.86
C SER A 247 -1.67 11.71 10.67
N GLY A 248 -2.62 11.84 11.59
CA GLY A 248 -3.98 11.27 11.46
C GLY A 248 -4.08 9.74 11.52
N GLY A 249 -3.13 9.06 12.18
CA GLY A 249 -3.21 7.61 12.38
C GLY A 249 -2.98 7.20 13.82
N GLU A 250 -3.77 7.76 14.74
CA GLU A 250 -3.81 7.29 16.12
C GLU A 250 -4.26 5.82 16.16
N LEU A 251 -3.58 4.99 16.96
CA LEU A 251 -3.87 3.56 17.08
C LEU A 251 -5.33 3.33 17.51
N ALA A 252 -5.88 4.19 18.38
CA ALA A 252 -7.26 4.10 18.83
C ALA A 252 -8.26 4.24 17.66
N ASN A 253 -8.04 5.20 16.76
CA ASN A 253 -8.88 5.42 15.58
C ASN A 253 -8.74 4.26 14.58
N TYR A 254 -7.51 3.78 14.41
CA TYR A 254 -7.23 2.59 13.60
C TYR A 254 -7.96 1.35 14.16
N LYS A 255 -7.90 1.12 15.48
CA LYS A 255 -8.59 0.03 16.15
C LYS A 255 -10.09 0.07 15.94
N GLN A 256 -10.73 1.24 16.07
CA GLN A 256 -12.16 1.37 15.78
C GLN A 256 -12.49 0.99 14.33
N THR A 257 -11.64 1.41 13.39
CA THR A 257 -11.79 1.05 11.98
C THR A 257 -11.70 -0.46 11.79
N ILE A 258 -10.69 -1.13 12.38
CA ILE A 258 -10.54 -2.59 12.25
C ILE A 258 -11.69 -3.35 12.94
N LEU A 259 -12.12 -2.92 14.13
CA LEU A 259 -13.25 -3.54 14.81
C LEU A 259 -14.54 -3.49 13.98
N ALA A 260 -14.79 -2.39 13.25
CA ALA A 260 -15.92 -2.31 12.33
C ALA A 260 -15.82 -3.29 11.14
N TYR A 261 -14.61 -3.73 10.76
CA TYR A 261 -14.40 -4.83 9.81
C TYR A 261 -14.59 -6.21 10.45
N MET A 262 -14.57 -6.32 11.78
CA MET A 262 -14.75 -7.58 12.51
C MET A 262 -16.22 -7.88 12.87
N GLU A 263 -17.15 -6.98 12.56
CA GLU A 263 -18.57 -7.22 12.82
C GLU A 263 -19.22 -7.97 11.65
N PRO A 264 -19.95 -9.08 11.90
CA PRO A 264 -20.75 -9.74 10.88
C PRO A 264 -21.77 -8.79 10.27
N ARG A 265 -21.95 -8.86 8.95
CA ARG A 265 -22.89 -7.99 8.21
C ARG A 265 -23.93 -8.84 7.52
N GLN A 266 -25.20 -8.54 7.81
CA GLN A 266 -26.33 -9.06 7.04
C GLN A 266 -26.63 -8.09 5.91
N LEU A 267 -26.53 -8.55 4.68
CA LEU A 267 -26.83 -7.76 3.49
C LEU A 267 -28.26 -8.03 3.03
N THR A 268 -28.88 -6.99 2.46
CA THR A 268 -30.17 -7.11 1.77
C THR A 268 -29.89 -7.27 0.28
N PRO A 269 -30.28 -8.39 -0.35
CA PRO A 269 -30.04 -8.58 -1.77
C PRO A 269 -30.85 -7.58 -2.59
N ARG A 270 -30.21 -6.99 -3.60
CA ARG A 270 -30.85 -6.13 -4.59
C ARG A 270 -31.53 -6.99 -5.64
N GLU A 271 -32.69 -6.54 -6.08
CA GLU A 271 -33.42 -7.14 -7.20
C GLU A 271 -32.86 -6.66 -8.53
N PRO A 272 -32.87 -7.50 -9.58
CA PRO A 272 -32.31 -7.14 -10.86
C PRO A 272 -33.14 -6.08 -11.58
N PHE A 273 -32.46 -5.27 -12.37
CA PHE A 273 -33.04 -4.32 -13.31
C PHE A 273 -33.45 -5.04 -14.61
N GLU A 274 -34.55 -4.59 -15.21
CA GLU A 274 -34.98 -5.08 -16.51
C GLU A 274 -34.10 -4.46 -17.61
N LEU A 275 -33.25 -5.27 -18.24
CA LEU A 275 -32.35 -4.79 -19.29
C LEU A 275 -33.15 -4.16 -20.44
N PRO A 276 -32.81 -2.94 -20.91
CA PRO A 276 -33.51 -2.32 -22.02
C PRO A 276 -33.44 -3.17 -23.29
N ALA A 277 -34.52 -3.22 -24.06
CA ALA A 277 -34.58 -4.02 -25.30
C ALA A 277 -33.54 -3.62 -26.35
N LYS A 278 -33.04 -2.37 -26.28
CA LYS A 278 -31.99 -1.83 -27.15
C LYS A 278 -30.58 -1.98 -26.56
N ALA A 279 -30.40 -2.72 -25.48
CA ALA A 279 -29.08 -2.92 -24.91
C ALA A 279 -28.15 -3.70 -25.87
N ALA A 280 -26.90 -3.26 -26.00
CA ALA A 280 -25.86 -3.88 -26.83
C ALA A 280 -24.59 -4.16 -25.99
N PRO A 281 -23.72 -5.11 -26.39
CA PRO A 281 -22.50 -5.43 -25.65
C PRO A 281 -21.54 -4.25 -25.47
N GLY A 282 -20.82 -4.20 -24.35
CA GLY A 282 -19.85 -3.15 -23.99
C GLY A 282 -20.48 -2.02 -23.16
N MET A 283 -19.69 -1.01 -22.80
CA MET A 283 -20.08 0.16 -22.01
C MET A 283 -20.09 1.42 -22.89
N ALA A 284 -21.01 2.35 -22.65
CA ALA A 284 -20.89 3.70 -23.18
C ALA A 284 -19.82 4.44 -22.37
N TYR A 285 -18.98 5.23 -23.02
CA TYR A 285 -18.00 6.06 -22.33
C TYR A 285 -18.09 7.52 -22.77
N ARG A 286 -17.76 8.41 -21.84
CA ARG A 286 -17.60 9.85 -22.06
C ARG A 286 -16.24 10.30 -21.52
N TYR A 287 -15.53 11.08 -22.32
CA TYR A 287 -14.22 11.64 -22.01
C TYR A 287 -14.29 13.15 -21.85
N TYR A 288 -13.58 13.67 -20.85
CA TYR A 288 -13.58 15.07 -20.48
C TYR A 288 -12.14 15.54 -20.28
N GLU A 289 -11.75 16.64 -20.91
CA GLU A 289 -10.45 17.27 -20.63
C GLU A 289 -10.57 18.24 -19.46
N GLY A 290 -9.58 18.23 -18.57
CA GLY A 290 -9.55 19.16 -17.45
C GLY A 290 -8.57 18.72 -16.35
N GLN A 291 -8.22 19.68 -15.51
CA GLN A 291 -7.51 19.42 -14.27
C GLN A 291 -8.52 19.15 -13.17
N PHE A 292 -8.39 18.01 -12.50
CA PHE A 292 -9.29 17.58 -11.43
C PHE A 292 -8.45 17.11 -10.25
N ASP A 293 -8.88 17.43 -9.04
CA ASP A 293 -8.29 16.88 -7.80
C ASP A 293 -9.26 15.91 -7.10
N VAL A 294 -10.51 15.85 -7.59
CA VAL A 294 -11.61 14.95 -7.23
C VAL A 294 -12.51 14.77 -8.46
N LEU A 295 -13.34 13.73 -8.49
CA LEU A 295 -14.30 13.54 -9.57
C LEU A 295 -15.24 14.76 -9.73
N PRO A 296 -15.34 15.34 -10.94
CA PRO A 296 -16.20 16.49 -11.17
C PRO A 296 -17.69 16.11 -11.20
N ASP A 297 -18.56 17.11 -11.09
CA ASP A 297 -19.97 16.96 -11.44
C ASP A 297 -20.11 16.90 -12.98
N PHE A 298 -20.12 15.68 -13.52
CA PHE A 298 -20.24 15.42 -14.95
C PHE A 298 -21.53 15.95 -15.58
N THR A 299 -22.56 16.28 -14.80
CA THR A 299 -23.80 16.89 -15.33
C THR A 299 -23.60 18.36 -15.73
N THR A 300 -22.54 18.99 -15.23
CA THR A 300 -22.17 20.38 -15.53
C THR A 300 -21.16 20.51 -16.67
N LEU A 301 -20.65 19.39 -17.16
CA LEU A 301 -19.60 19.33 -18.18
C LEU A 301 -20.14 18.79 -19.50
N ALA A 302 -19.64 19.34 -20.60
CA ALA A 302 -19.82 18.75 -21.92
C ALA A 302 -18.66 17.77 -22.20
N PRO A 303 -18.93 16.53 -22.64
CA PRO A 303 -17.88 15.61 -23.01
C PRO A 303 -17.18 16.07 -24.28
N THR A 304 -15.85 15.92 -24.30
CA THR A 304 -15.02 16.19 -25.48
C THR A 304 -15.16 15.05 -26.50
N GLU A 305 -15.41 13.84 -26.02
CA GLU A 305 -15.62 12.65 -26.84
C GLU A 305 -16.58 11.67 -26.14
N GLU A 306 -17.36 10.96 -26.94
CA GLU A 306 -18.23 9.88 -26.48
C GLU A 306 -18.06 8.68 -27.40
N GLY A 307 -18.22 7.47 -26.86
CA GLY A 307 -18.13 6.26 -27.65
C GLY A 307 -18.54 5.01 -26.88
N THR A 308 -18.10 3.86 -27.38
CA THR A 308 -18.32 2.55 -26.73
C THR A 308 -17.00 1.85 -26.47
N ALA A 309 -16.91 1.13 -25.36
CA ALA A 309 -15.73 0.39 -24.94
C ALA A 309 -16.13 -1.02 -24.51
N GLN A 310 -15.27 -2.01 -24.75
CA GLN A 310 -15.55 -3.40 -24.34
C GLN A 310 -15.28 -3.64 -22.86
N LEU A 311 -14.41 -2.82 -22.25
CA LEU A 311 -13.98 -2.91 -20.86
C LEU A 311 -13.92 -1.50 -20.25
N MET A 312 -13.95 -1.41 -18.92
CA MET A 312 -13.83 -0.15 -18.18
C MET A 312 -12.36 0.05 -17.76
N ASN A 313 -11.51 0.41 -18.73
CA ASN A 313 -10.07 0.62 -18.52
C ASN A 313 -9.58 1.86 -19.29
N LEU A 314 -8.28 1.99 -19.54
CA LEU A 314 -7.72 3.17 -20.21
C LEU A 314 -7.61 3.06 -21.73
N ALA A 315 -8.07 1.97 -22.35
CA ALA A 315 -7.95 1.77 -23.80
C ALA A 315 -8.49 2.94 -24.65
N PRO A 316 -9.65 3.57 -24.33
CA PRO A 316 -10.16 4.70 -25.12
C PRO A 316 -9.29 5.97 -25.09
N VAL A 317 -8.40 6.11 -24.12
CA VAL A 317 -7.60 7.33 -23.91
C VAL A 317 -6.11 7.11 -24.06
N GLN A 318 -5.67 5.86 -24.23
CA GLN A 318 -4.26 5.48 -24.23
C GLN A 318 -3.43 6.24 -25.29
N GLU A 319 -4.01 6.52 -26.46
CA GLU A 319 -3.32 7.21 -27.56
C GLU A 319 -3.28 8.74 -27.41
N LYS A 320 -4.03 9.32 -26.45
CA LYS A 320 -4.15 10.77 -26.31
C LYS A 320 -2.94 11.44 -25.66
N ASN A 321 -2.13 10.69 -24.90
CA ASN A 321 -1.00 11.20 -24.10
C ASN A 321 -1.37 12.40 -23.20
N ALA A 322 -2.64 12.50 -22.78
CA ALA A 322 -3.11 13.54 -21.88
C ALA A 322 -2.71 13.22 -20.44
N SER A 323 -2.21 14.23 -19.74
CA SER A 323 -1.84 14.12 -18.32
C SER A 323 -2.97 14.48 -17.36
N ALA A 324 -4.10 15.01 -17.86
CA ALA A 324 -5.21 15.40 -17.00
C ALA A 324 -6.53 15.29 -17.75
N TYR A 325 -7.42 14.43 -17.25
CA TYR A 325 -8.69 14.12 -17.88
C TYR A 325 -9.61 13.38 -16.92
N ALA A 326 -10.88 13.21 -17.31
CA ALA A 326 -11.84 12.35 -16.65
C ALA A 326 -12.55 11.43 -17.64
N LEU A 327 -12.98 10.27 -17.15
CA LEU A 327 -13.72 9.25 -17.89
C LEU A 327 -14.94 8.82 -17.09
N VAL A 328 -16.06 8.63 -17.79
CA VAL A 328 -17.25 8.00 -17.23
C VAL A 328 -17.66 6.84 -18.13
N TYR A 329 -17.77 5.66 -17.56
CA TYR A 329 -18.39 4.49 -18.16
C TYR A 329 -19.80 4.30 -17.60
N GLU A 330 -20.79 4.14 -18.47
CA GLU A 330 -22.18 3.89 -18.12
C GLU A 330 -22.78 2.74 -18.92
N GLY A 331 -23.57 1.92 -18.25
CA GLY A 331 -24.18 0.75 -18.85
C GLY A 331 -24.77 -0.18 -17.80
N TYR A 332 -24.62 -1.48 -18.02
CA TYR A 332 -25.20 -2.54 -17.21
C TYR A 332 -24.20 -3.68 -17.06
N ILE A 333 -24.24 -4.33 -15.90
CA ILE A 333 -23.53 -5.58 -15.63
C ILE A 333 -24.51 -6.74 -15.49
N ARG A 334 -24.17 -7.89 -16.08
CA ARG A 334 -24.85 -9.16 -15.87
C ARG A 334 -24.23 -9.94 -14.72
N ILE A 335 -25.05 -10.26 -13.73
CA ILE A 335 -24.72 -11.06 -12.56
C ILE A 335 -25.19 -12.51 -12.78
N PRO A 336 -24.28 -13.50 -12.79
CA PRO A 336 -24.61 -14.85 -13.24
C PRO A 336 -25.38 -15.69 -12.22
N ALA A 337 -25.32 -15.36 -10.92
CA ALA A 337 -25.97 -16.12 -9.85
C ALA A 337 -26.32 -15.21 -8.67
N ASP A 338 -27.25 -15.67 -7.82
CA ASP A 338 -27.53 -15.04 -6.54
C ASP A 338 -26.30 -15.13 -5.62
N GLY A 339 -25.92 -14.04 -4.99
CA GLY A 339 -24.97 -14.07 -3.88
C GLY A 339 -24.39 -12.72 -3.52
N ILE A 340 -23.21 -12.78 -2.91
CA ILE A 340 -22.45 -11.59 -2.50
C ILE A 340 -21.32 -11.43 -3.50
N TYR A 341 -21.26 -10.24 -4.10
CA TYR A 341 -20.24 -9.88 -5.06
C TYR A 341 -19.33 -8.84 -4.46
N THR A 342 -18.03 -9.11 -4.48
CA THR A 342 -16.99 -8.13 -4.19
C THR A 342 -16.71 -7.34 -5.46
N PHE A 343 -16.67 -6.02 -5.37
CA PHE A 343 -16.29 -5.11 -6.45
C PHE A 343 -15.10 -4.27 -6.02
N SER A 344 -14.18 -4.01 -6.95
CA SER A 344 -13.03 -3.15 -6.69
C SER A 344 -12.69 -2.26 -7.88
N THR A 345 -12.12 -1.10 -7.56
CA THR A 345 -11.46 -0.23 -8.52
C THR A 345 -10.01 -0.08 -8.12
N ARG A 346 -9.11 -0.27 -9.08
CA ARG A 346 -7.68 0.05 -8.95
C ARG A 346 -7.40 1.26 -9.82
N SER A 347 -7.05 2.40 -9.23
CA SER A 347 -6.81 3.63 -9.96
C SER A 347 -5.61 4.42 -9.44
N ASN A 348 -4.89 5.09 -10.35
CA ASN A 348 -4.04 6.23 -10.01
C ASN A 348 -4.90 7.48 -10.08
N ASP A 349 -4.89 8.29 -9.02
CA ASP A 349 -5.93 9.28 -8.72
C ASP A 349 -7.35 8.67 -8.67
N GLY A 350 -8.38 9.50 -8.73
CA GLY A 350 -9.69 9.13 -8.19
C GLY A 350 -10.56 8.27 -9.10
N SER A 351 -11.25 7.29 -8.50
CA SER A 351 -12.34 6.55 -9.14
C SER A 351 -13.52 6.26 -8.20
N ARG A 352 -14.71 6.04 -8.78
CA ARG A 352 -15.89 5.56 -8.08
C ARG A 352 -16.66 4.56 -8.90
N LEU A 353 -17.21 3.53 -8.26
CA LEU A 353 -18.10 2.54 -8.86
C LEU A 353 -19.48 2.60 -8.21
N TYR A 354 -20.51 2.63 -9.05
CA TYR A 354 -21.91 2.67 -8.65
C TYR A 354 -22.68 1.50 -9.25
N ILE A 355 -23.56 0.91 -8.45
CA ILE A 355 -24.57 -0.07 -8.92
C ILE A 355 -25.95 0.56 -8.68
N GLY A 356 -26.67 0.86 -9.77
CA GLY A 356 -27.78 1.81 -9.72
C GLY A 356 -27.32 3.17 -9.21
N ASP A 357 -28.05 3.72 -8.26
CA ASP A 357 -27.73 5.01 -7.63
C ASP A 357 -26.81 4.88 -6.40
N THR A 358 -26.42 3.66 -6.02
CA THR A 358 -25.59 3.46 -4.83
C THR A 358 -24.11 3.48 -5.17
N LEU A 359 -23.36 4.32 -4.45
CA LEU A 359 -21.91 4.26 -4.42
C LEU A 359 -21.47 2.98 -3.72
N VAL A 360 -20.84 2.07 -4.47
CA VAL A 360 -20.36 0.78 -3.98
C VAL A 360 -18.88 0.87 -3.61
N VAL A 361 -18.06 1.44 -4.49
CA VAL A 361 -16.62 1.63 -4.25
C VAL A 361 -16.29 3.12 -4.35
N ASP A 362 -15.68 3.67 -3.32
CA ASP A 362 -15.16 5.03 -3.29
C ASP A 362 -13.63 5.01 -3.20
N ASN A 363 -12.98 5.45 -4.26
CA ASN A 363 -11.53 5.59 -4.38
C ASN A 363 -11.21 6.99 -4.95
N ASP A 364 -11.97 8.02 -4.58
CA ASP A 364 -11.85 9.37 -5.13
C ASP A 364 -10.72 10.19 -4.45
N GLY A 365 -10.20 11.19 -5.17
CA GLY A 365 -9.12 12.06 -4.72
C GLY A 365 -7.74 11.76 -5.32
N LEU A 366 -6.75 12.60 -5.01
CA LEU A 366 -5.36 12.44 -5.45
C LEU A 366 -4.65 11.35 -4.65
N HIS A 367 -4.10 10.35 -5.34
CA HIS A 367 -3.32 9.29 -4.73
C HIS A 367 -2.53 8.51 -5.79
N ALA A 368 -1.45 7.87 -5.37
CA ALA A 368 -0.79 6.86 -6.19
C ALA A 368 -1.73 5.68 -6.49
N GLU A 369 -1.34 4.80 -7.40
CA GLU A 369 -2.13 3.64 -7.81
C GLU A 369 -2.60 2.78 -6.62
N THR A 370 -3.88 2.91 -6.25
CA THR A 370 -4.49 2.33 -5.05
C THR A 370 -5.71 1.49 -5.43
N THR A 371 -5.95 0.40 -4.71
CA THR A 371 -7.17 -0.43 -4.87
C THR A 371 -8.14 -0.17 -3.73
N ALA A 372 -9.39 0.16 -4.07
CA ALA A 372 -10.51 0.19 -3.12
C ALA A 372 -11.48 -0.94 -3.45
N THR A 373 -12.07 -1.54 -2.40
CA THR A 373 -12.94 -2.71 -2.52
C THR A 373 -14.17 -2.58 -1.63
N SER A 374 -15.31 -3.09 -2.10
CA SER A 374 -16.55 -3.21 -1.34
C SER A 374 -17.33 -4.45 -1.78
N PHE A 375 -18.48 -4.71 -1.17
CA PHE A 375 -19.33 -5.85 -1.52
C PHE A 375 -20.82 -5.50 -1.51
N GLU A 376 -21.56 -6.20 -2.37
CA GLU A 376 -23.00 -6.03 -2.53
C GLU A 376 -23.68 -7.40 -2.62
N ALA A 377 -24.87 -7.52 -2.03
CA ALA A 377 -25.72 -8.68 -2.24
C ALA A 377 -26.59 -8.46 -3.47
N LEU A 378 -26.47 -9.34 -4.48
CA LEU A 378 -27.15 -9.21 -5.76
C LEU A 378 -27.87 -10.52 -6.09
N LYS A 379 -29.09 -10.41 -6.58
CA LYS A 379 -29.78 -11.50 -7.28
C LYS A 379 -29.25 -11.66 -8.71
N GLN A 380 -29.41 -12.85 -9.27
CA GLN A 380 -29.11 -13.11 -10.68
C GLN A 380 -29.89 -12.13 -11.58
N GLY A 381 -29.20 -11.51 -12.54
CA GLY A 381 -29.83 -10.60 -13.51
C GLY A 381 -28.93 -9.43 -13.91
N TYR A 382 -29.53 -8.32 -14.34
CA TYR A 382 -28.81 -7.15 -14.83
C TYR A 382 -28.89 -6.00 -13.84
N TYR A 383 -27.87 -5.15 -13.78
CA TYR A 383 -27.86 -3.97 -12.92
C TYR A 383 -27.22 -2.79 -13.65
N PRO A 384 -27.76 -1.56 -13.51
CA PRO A 384 -27.07 -0.38 -13.98
C PRO A 384 -25.71 -0.29 -13.30
N LEU A 385 -24.67 -0.05 -14.08
CA LEU A 385 -23.29 0.07 -13.62
C LEU A 385 -22.73 1.40 -14.14
N ARG A 386 -22.11 2.16 -13.24
CA ARG A 386 -21.38 3.36 -13.61
C ARG A 386 -20.02 3.37 -12.94
N VAL A 387 -18.97 3.66 -13.72
CA VAL A 387 -17.62 3.86 -13.21
C VAL A 387 -17.15 5.24 -13.65
N ALA A 388 -16.77 6.07 -12.70
CA ALA A 388 -16.20 7.40 -12.95
C ALA A 388 -14.74 7.41 -12.51
N TYR A 389 -13.88 8.09 -13.27
CA TYR A 389 -12.44 8.14 -13.08
C TYR A 389 -11.90 9.52 -13.45
N PHE A 390 -10.84 9.99 -12.78
CA PHE A 390 -10.01 11.08 -13.25
C PHE A 390 -8.52 10.77 -13.07
N GLN A 391 -7.70 11.39 -13.92
CA GLN A 391 -6.25 11.38 -13.81
C GLN A 391 -5.74 12.81 -13.59
N ALA A 392 -4.77 12.97 -12.70
CA ALA A 392 -4.08 14.23 -12.41
C ALA A 392 -2.55 14.03 -12.42
N GLY A 393 -1.98 13.92 -13.62
CA GLY A 393 -0.55 13.82 -13.86
C GLY A 393 -0.18 12.64 -14.76
N GLN A 394 0.94 12.01 -14.44
CA GLN A 394 1.43 10.84 -15.17
C GLN A 394 1.08 9.54 -14.43
N ASN A 395 1.31 8.39 -15.09
CA ASN A 395 1.09 7.04 -14.55
C ASN A 395 -0.38 6.65 -14.36
N ALA A 396 -1.22 7.02 -15.33
CA ALA A 396 -2.64 6.66 -15.30
C ALA A 396 -2.85 5.15 -15.17
N ALA A 397 -3.78 4.79 -14.29
CA ALA A 397 -4.21 3.41 -14.10
C ALA A 397 -5.71 3.38 -13.82
N LEU A 398 -6.42 2.44 -14.44
CA LEU A 398 -7.80 2.10 -14.11
C LEU A 398 -8.05 0.64 -14.44
N THR A 399 -8.51 -0.12 -13.46
CA THR A 399 -9.03 -1.48 -13.66
C THR A 399 -10.22 -1.68 -12.73
N VAL A 400 -11.26 -2.36 -13.23
CA VAL A 400 -12.48 -2.67 -12.48
C VAL A 400 -12.63 -4.18 -12.37
N GLN A 401 -12.65 -4.70 -11.14
CA GLN A 401 -12.64 -6.14 -10.88
C GLN A 401 -13.83 -6.55 -10.02
N TYR A 402 -14.16 -7.84 -10.07
CA TYR A 402 -15.19 -8.44 -9.24
C TYR A 402 -14.89 -9.90 -8.87
N ALA A 403 -15.54 -10.39 -7.84
CA ALA A 403 -15.58 -11.80 -7.45
C ALA A 403 -16.96 -12.14 -6.89
N GLY A 404 -17.37 -13.42 -6.94
CA GLY A 404 -18.64 -13.86 -6.39
C GLY A 404 -18.90 -15.35 -6.60
N PRO A 405 -20.13 -15.84 -6.41
CA PRO A 405 -20.49 -17.24 -6.60
C PRO A 405 -20.10 -17.74 -8.00
N GLY A 406 -19.17 -18.70 -8.06
CA GLY A 406 -18.68 -19.27 -9.32
C GLY A 406 -17.79 -18.33 -10.15
N VAL A 407 -17.39 -17.18 -9.60
CA VAL A 407 -16.59 -16.14 -10.27
C VAL A 407 -15.35 -15.87 -9.41
N ALA A 408 -14.18 -16.30 -9.88
CA ALA A 408 -12.91 -15.94 -9.25
C ALA A 408 -12.65 -14.43 -9.38
N TYR A 409 -11.82 -13.87 -8.50
CA TYR A 409 -11.44 -12.46 -8.57
C TYR A 409 -10.74 -12.15 -9.90
N GLN A 410 -11.37 -11.33 -10.74
CA GLN A 410 -10.92 -11.00 -12.09
C GLN A 410 -11.45 -9.64 -12.56
N GLU A 411 -10.84 -9.07 -13.60
CA GLU A 411 -11.43 -7.92 -14.32
C GLU A 411 -12.81 -8.31 -14.86
N ILE A 412 -13.80 -7.41 -14.77
CA ILE A 412 -15.16 -7.69 -15.24
C ILE A 412 -15.10 -7.99 -16.74
N PRO A 413 -15.45 -9.20 -17.20
CA PRO A 413 -15.32 -9.56 -18.60
C PRO A 413 -16.29 -8.80 -19.50
N ALA A 414 -15.88 -8.55 -20.75
CA ALA A 414 -16.69 -7.82 -21.73
C ALA A 414 -18.07 -8.46 -22.00
N ASP A 415 -18.19 -9.78 -21.89
CA ASP A 415 -19.44 -10.52 -22.09
C ASP A 415 -20.46 -10.37 -20.92
N CYS A 416 -20.05 -9.66 -19.87
CA CYS A 416 -20.90 -9.27 -18.75
C CYS A 416 -21.38 -7.81 -18.87
N LEU A 417 -20.89 -7.03 -19.84
CA LEU A 417 -21.13 -5.59 -19.94
C LEU A 417 -22.05 -5.23 -21.10
N PHE A 418 -22.98 -4.33 -20.86
CA PHE A 418 -23.96 -3.87 -21.84
C PHE A 418 -24.19 -2.37 -21.71
N HIS A 419 -24.55 -1.69 -22.79
CA HIS A 419 -24.89 -0.27 -22.79
C HIS A 419 -26.20 -0.06 -23.55
N ASP A 420 -26.83 1.07 -23.32
CA ASP A 420 -28.03 1.46 -24.03
C ASP A 420 -27.66 1.89 -25.46
N ALA A 421 -28.04 1.13 -26.49
CA ALA A 421 -27.77 1.54 -27.86
C ALA A 421 -28.63 2.77 -28.23
N PRO A 422 -28.12 3.64 -29.13
CA PRO A 422 -28.85 4.81 -29.60
C PRO A 422 -30.18 4.48 -30.30
#